data_AF-X1I2F7-F1
#
_entry.id   AF-X1I2F7-F1
#
_cell.length_a   1.000
_cell.length_b   1.000
_cell.length_c   1.000
_cell.angle_alpha   90.00
_cell.angle_beta   90.00
_cell.angle_gamma   90.00
#
_symmetry.space_group_name_H-M   'P 1'
#
loop_
_entity.id
_entity.type
_entity.pdbx_description
1 polymer ?
#
loop_
_entity_poly.entity_id
_entity_poly.type
_entity_poly.pdbx_seq_one_letter_code
_entity_poly.pdbx_strand_id
1 'polypeptide(L)'
;IAEFVGKELLNYSSEVIVENGGDIFIKSNQLRKVSIFTGSSPFNQRIILKIETKENYIGVCTSSGMVGPSLSFGKADAVTVISDSVLLADAAATAVGNMIKTRKDIEQGLVYAQKIKGVKGVVIIKDDKMGLWGDINFTVVK
;
A
#
# COMPACT_ATOMS: atom_id res chain seq x y z
N ILE A 1 11.81 -0.58 -8.31
CA ILE A 1 12.09 -1.68 -9.28
C ILE A 1 10.81 -2.15 -9.98
N ALA A 2 9.77 -2.51 -9.22
CA ALA A 2 8.52 -3.06 -9.76
C ALA A 2 7.89 -2.22 -10.90
N GLU A 3 7.95 -0.88 -10.82
CA GLU A 3 7.41 -0.02 -11.90
C GLU A 3 8.10 -0.23 -13.24
N PHE A 4 9.43 -0.26 -13.25
CA PHE A 4 10.22 -0.37 -14.47
C PHE A 4 10.06 -1.75 -15.10
N VAL A 5 10.12 -2.81 -14.28
CA VAL A 5 9.88 -4.18 -14.73
C VAL A 5 8.45 -4.33 -15.25
N GLY A 6 7.46 -3.78 -14.53
CA GLY A 6 6.07 -3.82 -14.93
C GLY A 6 5.83 -3.16 -16.28
N LYS A 7 6.37 -1.95 -16.50
CA LYS A 7 6.30 -1.22 -17.77
C LYS A 7 6.95 -1.99 -18.92
N GLU A 8 8.10 -2.61 -18.72
CA GLU A 8 8.76 -3.40 -19.77
C GLU A 8 7.94 -4.64 -20.14
N LEU A 9 7.37 -5.33 -19.15
CA LEU A 9 6.53 -6.51 -19.38
C LEU A 9 5.22 -6.18 -20.12
N LEU A 10 4.75 -4.93 -20.06
CA LEU A 10 3.56 -4.50 -20.82
C LEU A 10 3.74 -4.57 -22.34
N ASN A 11 4.99 -4.63 -22.83
CA ASN A 11 5.26 -4.89 -24.25
C ASN A 11 4.89 -6.32 -24.67
N TYR A 12 4.72 -7.24 -23.71
CA TYR A 12 4.50 -8.67 -23.94
C TYR A 12 3.16 -9.18 -23.39
N SER A 13 2.55 -8.47 -22.43
CA SER A 13 1.27 -8.83 -21.83
C SER A 13 0.45 -7.59 -21.45
N SER A 14 -0.86 -7.60 -21.72
CA SER A 14 -1.78 -6.57 -21.25
C SER A 14 -2.19 -6.72 -19.78
N GLU A 15 -1.87 -7.88 -19.17
CA GLU A 15 -2.09 -8.20 -17.76
C GLU A 15 -0.74 -8.46 -17.08
N VAL A 16 -0.33 -7.58 -16.16
CA VAL A 16 0.96 -7.68 -15.47
C VAL A 16 0.78 -7.35 -13.99
N ILE A 17 1.26 -8.24 -13.13
CA ILE A 17 1.44 -7.99 -11.70
C ILE A 17 2.91 -8.24 -11.38
N VAL A 18 3.59 -7.24 -10.85
CA VAL A 18 4.97 -7.38 -10.37
C VAL A 18 4.99 -7.07 -8.88
N GLU A 19 5.36 -8.07 -8.09
CA GLU A 19 5.60 -7.95 -6.66
C GLU A 19 7.11 -7.92 -6.42
N ASN A 20 7.59 -6.86 -5.77
CA ASN A 20 8.96 -6.74 -5.31
C ASN A 20 8.97 -6.45 -3.81
N GLY A 21 8.74 -7.48 -3.00
CA GLY A 21 8.51 -7.32 -1.57
C GLY A 21 7.21 -6.56 -1.31
N GLY A 22 7.30 -5.42 -0.60
CA GLY A 22 6.14 -4.58 -0.30
C GLY A 22 5.61 -3.75 -1.47
N ASP A 23 6.34 -3.66 -2.58
CA ASP A 23 6.02 -2.79 -3.71
C ASP A 23 5.37 -3.56 -4.85
N ILE A 24 4.13 -3.20 -5.17
CA ILE A 24 3.35 -3.91 -6.19
C ILE A 24 3.00 -2.96 -7.34
N PHE A 25 3.32 -3.37 -8.56
CA PHE A 25 2.79 -2.81 -9.79
C PHE A 25 1.65 -3.70 -10.29
N ILE A 26 0.51 -3.12 -10.65
CA ILE A 26 -0.65 -3.86 -11.18
C ILE A 26 -1.16 -3.17 -12.44
N LYS A 27 -1.21 -3.90 -13.57
CA LYS A 27 -2.06 -3.60 -14.74
C LYS A 27 -2.92 -4.82 -15.03
N SER A 28 -4.23 -4.62 -15.03
CA SER A 28 -5.24 -5.66 -15.17
C SER A 28 -6.55 -5.07 -15.70
N ASN A 29 -7.22 -5.81 -16.58
CA ASN A 29 -8.56 -5.53 -17.10
C ASN A 29 -9.65 -6.14 -16.22
N GLN A 30 -9.25 -6.87 -15.18
CA GLN A 30 -10.13 -7.46 -14.17
C GLN A 30 -9.85 -6.86 -12.80
N LEU A 31 -10.85 -6.93 -11.92
CA LEU A 31 -10.71 -6.59 -10.51
C LEU A 31 -9.66 -7.51 -9.86
N ARG A 32 -8.64 -6.92 -9.22
CA ARG A 32 -7.64 -7.66 -8.43
C ARG A 32 -7.88 -7.45 -6.95
N LYS A 33 -7.51 -8.46 -6.17
CA LYS A 33 -7.60 -8.45 -4.70
C LYS A 33 -6.20 -8.45 -4.14
N VAL A 34 -5.88 -7.47 -3.30
CA VAL A 34 -4.59 -7.37 -2.60
C VAL A 34 -4.83 -7.47 -1.11
N SER A 35 -4.28 -8.49 -0.46
CA SER A 35 -4.38 -8.66 0.99
C SER A 35 -3.27 -7.89 1.69
N ILE A 36 -3.58 -7.20 2.79
CA ILE A 36 -2.57 -6.53 3.61
C ILE A 36 -2.07 -7.49 4.69
N PHE A 37 -0.77 -7.76 4.70
CA PHE A 37 -0.09 -8.52 5.74
C PHE A 37 0.38 -7.58 6.86
N THR A 38 -0.03 -7.86 8.10
CA THR A 38 0.24 -7.00 9.27
C THR A 38 0.82 -7.78 10.46
N GLY A 39 1.38 -8.96 10.20
CA GLY A 39 2.06 -9.77 11.21
C GLY A 39 1.11 -10.22 12.32
N SER A 40 1.36 -9.76 13.56
CA SER A 40 0.58 -10.15 14.75
C SER A 40 -0.70 -9.34 14.96
N SER A 41 -0.96 -8.31 14.15
CA SER A 41 -2.18 -7.51 14.28
C SER A 41 -3.42 -8.37 14.02
N PRO A 42 -4.55 -8.13 14.71
CA PRO A 42 -5.82 -8.81 14.42
C PRO A 42 -6.31 -8.59 12.99
N PHE A 43 -5.79 -7.60 12.28
CA PHE A 43 -6.10 -7.34 10.87
C PHE A 43 -5.28 -8.18 9.87
N ASN A 44 -4.36 -9.03 10.35
CA ASN A 44 -3.44 -9.74 9.48
C ASN A 44 -4.17 -10.59 8.44
N GLN A 45 -3.93 -10.29 7.16
CA GLN A 45 -4.58 -10.91 6.00
C GLN A 45 -6.12 -10.81 5.97
N ARG A 46 -6.72 -9.95 6.80
CA ARG A 46 -8.17 -9.74 6.85
C ARG A 46 -8.64 -8.58 6.01
N ILE A 47 -7.77 -7.63 5.73
CA ILE A 47 -8.08 -6.46 4.90
C ILE A 47 -7.73 -6.77 3.45
N ILE A 48 -8.76 -6.88 2.61
CA ILE A 48 -8.62 -7.13 1.17
C ILE A 48 -8.95 -5.86 0.40
N LEU A 49 -7.94 -5.24 -0.19
CA LEU A 49 -8.08 -4.13 -1.13
C LEU A 49 -8.57 -4.63 -2.48
N LYS A 50 -9.52 -3.91 -3.06
CA LYS A 50 -10.08 -4.14 -4.39
C LYS A 50 -9.48 -3.13 -5.35
N ILE A 51 -8.68 -3.61 -6.29
CA ILE A 51 -7.90 -2.79 -7.19
C ILE A 51 -8.44 -2.92 -8.62
N GLU A 52 -8.82 -1.79 -9.20
CA GLU A 52 -9.21 -1.66 -10.60
C GLU A 52 -8.22 -0.77 -11.35
N THR A 53 -7.66 -1.28 -12.44
CA THR A 53 -6.58 -0.63 -13.21
C THR A 53 -7.02 -0.37 -14.65
N LYS A 54 -8.19 0.30 -14.78
CA LYS A 54 -8.96 0.45 -16.02
C LYS A 54 -8.06 0.77 -17.22
N GLU A 55 -7.51 1.99 -17.26
CA GLU A 55 -6.71 2.43 -18.41
C GLU A 55 -5.20 2.37 -18.15
N ASN A 56 -4.77 2.62 -16.92
CA ASN A 56 -3.36 2.63 -16.52
C ASN A 56 -3.05 1.59 -15.46
N TYR A 57 -1.76 1.35 -15.25
CA TYR A 57 -1.28 0.59 -14.09
C TYR A 57 -1.48 1.40 -12.80
N ILE A 58 -1.40 0.72 -11.66
CA ILE A 58 -1.40 1.35 -10.33
C ILE A 58 -0.30 0.75 -9.46
N GLY A 59 0.27 1.57 -8.60
CA GLY A 59 1.17 1.17 -7.53
C GLY A 59 0.40 0.94 -6.24
N VAL A 60 0.68 -0.19 -5.58
CA VAL A 60 0.23 -0.50 -4.23
C VAL A 60 1.46 -0.89 -3.43
N CYS A 61 1.97 0.01 -2.62
CA CYS A 61 3.21 -0.21 -1.88
C CYS A 61 2.96 -0.20 -0.37
N THR A 62 3.64 -1.08 0.35
CA THR A 62 3.46 -1.24 1.80
C THR A 62 4.79 -1.12 2.52
N SER A 63 4.84 -0.23 3.52
CA SER A 63 5.91 -0.14 4.50
C SER A 63 5.48 -0.75 5.83
N SER A 64 6.38 -1.41 6.54
CA SER A 64 6.15 -1.96 7.88
C SER A 64 7.38 -1.73 8.75
N GLY A 65 7.16 -1.42 10.03
CA GLY A 65 8.21 -1.39 11.04
C GLY A 65 8.24 -2.62 11.95
N MET A 66 7.35 -3.58 11.69
CA MET A 66 7.20 -4.81 12.50
C MET A 66 7.47 -6.08 11.68
N VAL A 67 7.39 -5.99 10.34
CA VAL A 67 7.49 -7.13 9.42
C VAL A 67 8.52 -6.84 8.33
N GLY A 68 9.39 -7.81 8.08
CA GLY A 68 10.38 -7.77 7.00
C GLY A 68 11.77 -7.30 7.45
N PRO A 69 12.79 -7.43 6.58
CA PRO A 69 14.17 -7.10 6.91
C PRO A 69 14.48 -5.60 6.79
N SER A 70 13.57 -4.81 6.21
CA SER A 70 13.79 -3.39 5.93
C SER A 70 13.77 -2.55 7.19
N LEU A 71 14.76 -1.66 7.34
CA LEU A 71 14.82 -0.73 8.45
C LEU A 71 13.70 0.32 8.32
N SER A 72 12.79 0.33 9.29
CA SER A 72 11.82 1.42 9.49
C SER A 72 12.13 2.12 10.80
N PHE A 73 12.03 3.45 10.82
CA PHE A 73 12.14 4.24 12.05
C PHE A 73 10.80 4.31 12.81
N GLY A 74 9.71 3.90 12.14
CA GLY A 74 8.39 3.78 12.71
C GLY A 74 8.13 2.41 13.34
N LYS A 75 6.92 2.25 13.86
CA LYS A 75 6.39 1.01 14.46
C LYS A 75 5.03 0.63 13.88
N ALA A 76 4.64 1.17 12.73
CA ALA A 76 3.44 0.74 12.02
C ALA A 76 3.50 -0.76 11.73
N ASP A 77 2.37 -1.44 11.85
CA ASP A 77 2.27 -2.84 11.46
C ASP A 77 2.20 -2.93 9.94
N ALA A 78 1.45 -2.01 9.31
CA ALA A 78 1.52 -1.74 7.88
C ALA A 78 1.05 -0.31 7.57
N VAL A 79 1.68 0.30 6.56
CA VAL A 79 1.18 1.46 5.85
C VAL A 79 1.16 1.14 4.37
N THR A 80 -0.02 1.00 3.80
CA THR A 80 -0.22 0.70 2.38
C THR A 80 -0.68 1.96 1.66
N VAL A 81 0.00 2.35 0.59
CA VAL A 81 -0.31 3.53 -0.22
C VAL A 81 -0.63 3.11 -1.65
N ILE A 82 -1.65 3.77 -2.23
CA ILE A 82 -2.07 3.61 -3.62
C ILE A 82 -1.74 4.88 -4.40
N SER A 83 -1.11 4.74 -5.58
CA SER A 83 -0.79 5.85 -6.48
C SER A 83 -0.65 5.39 -7.93
N ASP A 84 -0.74 6.31 -8.90
CA ASP A 84 -0.38 6.04 -10.31
C ASP A 84 1.13 5.95 -10.56
N SER A 85 1.94 6.14 -9.51
CA SER A 85 3.37 5.81 -9.52
C SER A 85 3.69 4.89 -8.36
N VAL A 86 4.28 3.73 -8.67
CA VAL A 86 4.78 2.77 -7.67
C VAL A 86 5.91 3.42 -6.88
N LEU A 87 6.77 4.21 -7.54
CA LEU A 87 7.86 4.93 -6.89
C LEU A 87 7.34 5.93 -5.84
N LEU A 88 6.28 6.67 -6.18
CA LEU A 88 5.64 7.58 -5.24
C LEU A 88 4.95 6.84 -4.10
N ALA A 89 4.24 5.74 -4.42
CA ALA A 89 3.56 4.94 -3.41
C ALA A 89 4.54 4.38 -2.37
N ASP A 90 5.68 3.83 -2.79
CA ASP A 90 6.74 3.33 -1.89
C ASP A 90 7.30 4.45 -1.00
N ALA A 91 7.74 5.55 -1.62
CA ALA A 91 8.28 6.68 -0.87
C ALA A 91 7.29 7.26 0.15
N ALA A 92 6.01 7.39 -0.24
CA ALA A 92 4.95 7.86 0.63
C ALA A 92 4.63 6.87 1.76
N ALA A 93 4.59 5.56 1.47
CA ALA A 93 4.35 4.52 2.47
C ALA A 93 5.46 4.53 3.53
N THR A 94 6.72 4.68 3.11
CA THR A 94 7.87 4.80 4.02
C THR A 94 7.81 6.09 4.85
N ALA A 95 7.53 7.24 4.22
CA ALA A 95 7.44 8.52 4.91
C ALA A 95 6.34 8.52 5.99
N VAL A 96 5.14 8.04 5.63
CA VAL A 96 4.01 7.92 6.57
C VAL A 96 4.32 6.87 7.63
N GLY A 97 4.84 5.70 7.26
CA GLY A 97 5.20 4.62 8.18
C GLY A 97 6.15 5.07 9.29
N ASN A 98 7.16 5.88 8.95
CA ASN A 98 8.11 6.44 9.91
C ASN A 98 7.48 7.40 10.94
N MET A 99 6.32 7.99 10.63
CA MET A 99 5.60 8.87 11.57
C MET A 99 4.81 8.07 12.61
N ILE A 100 4.44 6.83 12.30
CA ILE A 100 3.55 6.03 13.15
C ILE A 100 4.36 5.27 14.19
N LYS A 101 4.22 5.64 15.47
CA LYS A 101 4.84 4.93 16.61
C LYS A 101 3.79 4.26 17.49
N THR A 102 2.62 4.87 17.58
CA THR A 102 1.48 4.46 18.40
C THR A 102 0.17 4.62 17.64
N ARG A 103 -0.92 4.06 18.18
CA ARG A 103 -2.27 4.17 17.59
C ARG A 103 -2.76 5.62 17.46
N LYS A 104 -2.24 6.54 18.27
CA LYS A 104 -2.62 7.97 18.25
C LYS A 104 -2.07 8.71 17.03
N ASP A 105 -1.01 8.19 16.42
CA ASP A 105 -0.33 8.84 15.30
C ASP A 105 -1.05 8.62 13.96
N ILE A 106 -2.03 7.70 13.92
CA ILE A 106 -2.77 7.33 12.69
C ILE A 106 -3.38 8.58 12.04
N GLU A 107 -4.06 9.42 12.81
CA GLU A 107 -4.74 10.61 12.27
C GLU A 107 -3.76 11.59 11.63
N GLN A 108 -2.64 11.87 12.32
CA GLN A 108 -1.59 12.73 11.77
C GLN A 108 -0.96 12.13 10.51
N GLY A 109 -0.76 10.80 10.47
CA GLY A 109 -0.27 10.09 9.29
C GLY A 109 -1.22 10.22 8.09
N LEU A 110 -2.53 10.11 8.31
CA LEU A 110 -3.54 10.32 7.27
C LEU A 110 -3.53 11.77 6.75
N VAL A 111 -3.42 12.75 7.66
CA VAL A 111 -3.34 14.18 7.29
C VAL A 111 -2.04 14.49 6.52
N TYR A 112 -0.95 13.80 6.84
CA TYR A 112 0.29 13.94 6.09
C TYR A 112 0.18 13.33 4.69
N ALA A 113 -0.32 12.09 4.57
CA ALA A 113 -0.52 11.41 3.29
C ALA A 113 -1.40 12.22 2.33
N GLN A 114 -2.46 12.85 2.86
CA GLN A 114 -3.34 13.77 2.15
C GLN A 114 -2.64 14.91 1.41
N LYS A 115 -1.52 15.39 1.96
CA LYS A 115 -0.76 16.51 1.39
C LYS A 115 0.20 16.08 0.29
N ILE A 116 0.44 14.78 0.13
CA ILE A 116 1.35 14.23 -0.88
C ILE A 116 0.61 14.16 -2.22
N LYS A 117 0.91 15.11 -3.11
CA LYS A 117 0.34 15.14 -4.46
C LYS A 117 0.63 13.82 -5.20
N GLY A 118 -0.42 13.18 -5.71
CA GLY A 118 -0.34 11.93 -6.45
C GLY A 118 -0.62 10.67 -5.61
N VAL A 119 -0.72 10.79 -4.29
CA VAL A 119 -1.30 9.72 -3.46
C VAL A 119 -2.81 9.69 -3.67
N LYS A 120 -3.34 8.53 -4.04
CA LYS A 120 -4.78 8.30 -4.27
C LYS A 120 -5.49 7.75 -3.05
N GLY A 121 -4.78 6.98 -2.24
CA GLY A 121 -5.30 6.46 -0.99
C GLY A 121 -4.22 5.89 -0.11
N VAL A 122 -4.54 5.77 1.18
CA VAL A 122 -3.66 5.22 2.20
C VAL A 122 -4.46 4.40 3.20
N VAL A 123 -3.86 3.32 3.67
CA VAL A 123 -4.31 2.50 4.79
C VAL A 123 -3.18 2.44 5.81
N ILE A 124 -3.46 2.82 7.05
CA ILE A 124 -2.51 2.76 8.16
C ILE A 124 -3.07 1.79 9.20
N ILE A 125 -2.27 0.79 9.57
CA ILE A 125 -2.62 -0.20 10.60
C ILE A 125 -1.58 -0.14 11.71
N LYS A 126 -2.08 0.03 12.94
CA LYS A 126 -1.29 -0.10 14.17
C LYS A 126 -2.10 -0.79 15.24
N ASP A 127 -1.59 -1.91 15.72
CA ASP A 127 -2.21 -2.85 16.64
C ASP A 127 -3.62 -3.24 16.17
N ASP A 128 -4.65 -2.83 16.91
CA ASP A 128 -6.07 -3.08 16.69
C ASP A 128 -6.80 -1.88 16.07
N LYS A 129 -6.06 -0.88 15.57
CA LYS A 129 -6.63 0.28 14.88
C LYS A 129 -6.19 0.34 13.43
N MET A 130 -7.13 0.79 12.60
CA MET A 130 -6.94 1.04 11.18
C MET A 130 -7.50 2.43 10.85
N GLY A 131 -6.74 3.21 10.09
CA GLY A 131 -7.18 4.47 9.49
C GLY A 131 -7.06 4.40 7.97
N LEU A 132 -7.99 5.04 7.26
CA LEU A 132 -8.00 5.07 5.80
C LEU A 132 -8.28 6.48 5.31
N TRP A 133 -7.73 6.82 4.15
CA TRP A 133 -8.08 8.03 3.42
C TRP A 133 -7.98 7.79 1.91
N GLY A 134 -8.80 8.50 1.14
CA GLY A 134 -8.77 8.52 -0.33
C GLY A 134 -9.61 7.41 -0.97
N ASP A 135 -9.27 7.07 -2.21
CA ASP A 135 -9.96 6.07 -3.03
C ASP A 135 -9.54 4.64 -2.62
N ILE A 136 -10.04 4.20 -1.47
CA ILE A 136 -9.80 2.85 -0.94
C ILE A 136 -11.11 2.04 -0.95
N ASN A 137 -11.19 1.08 -1.87
CA ASN A 137 -12.22 0.05 -1.86
C ASN A 137 -11.68 -1.20 -1.18
N PHE A 138 -12.32 -1.65 -0.10
CA PHE A 138 -11.85 -2.82 0.66
C PHE A 138 -13.00 -3.65 1.23
N THR A 139 -12.67 -4.88 1.60
CA THR A 139 -13.53 -5.78 2.38
C THR A 139 -12.76 -6.38 3.53
N VAL A 140 -13.45 -6.61 4.65
CA VAL A 140 -12.90 -7.35 5.79
C VAL A 140 -13.37 -8.80 5.73
N VAL A 141 -12.43 -9.75 5.72
CA VAL A 141 -12.74 -11.18 5.78
C VAL A 141 -12.60 -11.71 7.21
N LYS A 142 -13.38 -12.76 7.52
CA LYS A 142 -13.44 -13.37 8.86
C LYS A 142 -12.20 -14.17 9.20
#